data_AF-A0A2D7Q516-F1
#
_entry.id   AF-A0A2D7Q516-F1
#
_cell.length_a   1.000
_cell.length_b   1.000
_cell.length_c   1.000
_cell.angle_alpha   90.00
_cell.angle_beta   90.00
_cell.angle_gamma   90.00
#
_symmetry.space_group_name_H-M   'P 1'
#
loop_
_entity.id
_entity.type
_entity.pdbx_description
1 polymer ?
#
loop_
_entity_poly.entity_id
_entity_poly.type
_entity_poly.pdbx_seq_one_letter_code
_entity_poly.pdbx_strand_id
1 'polypeptide(L)'
;MIMILVDMSQISVASVMMHLHMTKETKPDDNMVRHMILNSLRMYRTRFKSEFGELVLCYDSKHYWRRDYFPQYKASRKTTRKKSNHDWDAIFECLNKIKKEFSENLPYKFIEIYGAEADDIIG
;
A
#
# COMPACT_ATOMS: atom_id res chain seq x y z
N MET A 1 -17.57 -6.27 16.53
CA MET A 1 -16.23 -6.90 16.51
C MET A 1 -15.26 -5.86 16.01
N ILE A 2 -14.31 -5.44 16.85
CA ILE A 2 -13.29 -4.47 16.45
C ILE A 2 -12.24 -5.20 15.60
N MET A 3 -11.63 -4.52 14.63
CA MET A 3 -10.66 -5.05 13.66
C MET A 3 -9.49 -4.08 13.52
N ILE A 4 -8.29 -4.58 13.20
CA ILE A 4 -7.14 -3.74 12.88
C ILE A 4 -7.21 -3.38 11.39
N LEU A 5 -7.67 -2.18 11.06
CA LEU A 5 -7.73 -1.70 9.69
C LEU A 5 -6.38 -1.11 9.28
N VAL A 6 -5.83 -1.59 8.18
CA VAL A 6 -4.49 -1.22 7.73
C VAL A 6 -4.55 -0.58 6.35
N ASP A 7 -4.12 0.68 6.24
CA ASP A 7 -3.89 1.34 4.96
C ASP A 7 -2.64 0.74 4.28
N MET A 8 -2.89 -0.24 3.41
CA MET A 8 -1.84 -0.97 2.72
C MET A 8 -1.17 -0.16 1.62
N SER A 9 -1.90 0.78 0.99
CA SER A 9 -1.34 1.68 -0.02
C SER A 9 -0.19 2.50 0.58
N GLN A 10 -0.39 3.03 1.78
CA GLN A 10 0.63 3.83 2.47
C GLN A 10 1.81 2.97 2.90
N ILE A 11 1.56 1.88 3.64
CA ILE A 11 2.65 1.01 4.17
C ILE A 11 3.52 0.44 3.04
N SER A 12 2.91 0.05 1.92
CA SER A 12 3.64 -0.55 0.81
C SER A 12 4.53 0.47 0.12
N VAL A 13 4.03 1.68 -0.16
CA VAL A 13 4.85 2.77 -0.72
C VAL A 13 5.95 3.19 0.24
N ALA A 14 5.66 3.32 1.53
CA ALA A 14 6.67 3.67 2.54
C ALA A 14 7.80 2.62 2.61
N SER A 15 7.46 1.34 2.52
CA SER A 15 8.44 0.24 2.50
C SER A 15 9.35 0.31 1.27
N VAL A 16 8.80 0.56 0.09
CA VAL A 16 9.59 0.81 -1.13
C VAL A 16 10.52 2.00 -0.95
N MET A 17 9.99 3.15 -0.49
CA MET A 17 10.78 4.38 -0.36
C MET A 17 11.91 4.21 0.67
N MET A 18 11.66 3.51 1.77
CA MET A 18 12.69 3.19 2.75
C MET A 18 13.77 2.29 2.15
N HIS A 19 13.39 1.25 1.39
CA HIS A 19 14.33 0.36 0.73
C HIS A 19 15.24 1.11 -0.26
N LEU A 20 14.66 1.93 -1.13
CA LEU A 20 15.40 2.76 -2.10
C LEU A 20 16.33 3.75 -1.38
N HIS A 21 15.86 4.36 -0.28
CA HIS A 21 16.67 5.28 0.50
C HIS A 21 17.86 4.60 1.17
N MET A 22 17.68 3.38 1.70
CA MET A 22 18.73 2.63 2.41
C MET A 22 19.79 2.09 1.45
N THR A 23 19.36 1.59 0.28
CA THR A 23 20.25 0.98 -0.72
C THR A 23 20.87 1.98 -1.69
N LYS A 24 20.30 3.21 -1.76
CA LYS A 24 20.63 4.23 -2.77
C LYS A 24 20.31 3.79 -4.20
N GLU A 25 19.47 2.77 -4.34
CA GLU A 25 18.98 2.28 -5.63
C GLU A 25 17.79 3.11 -6.14
N THR A 26 17.52 2.97 -7.44
CA THR A 26 16.37 3.61 -8.10
C THR A 26 15.23 2.64 -8.38
N LYS A 27 15.49 1.32 -8.30
CA LYS A 27 14.54 0.22 -8.50
C LYS A 27 14.41 -0.61 -7.23
N PRO A 28 13.20 -1.08 -6.88
CA PRO A 28 13.02 -1.91 -5.70
C PRO A 28 13.45 -3.35 -5.94
N ASP A 29 13.98 -3.99 -4.89
CA ASP A 29 14.04 -5.45 -4.78
C ASP A 29 12.70 -5.98 -4.20
N ASP A 30 11.96 -6.74 -5.02
CA ASP A 30 10.68 -7.34 -4.65
C ASP A 30 10.73 -8.14 -3.34
N ASN A 31 11.79 -8.92 -3.13
CA ASN A 31 11.93 -9.78 -1.96
C ASN A 31 12.14 -8.96 -0.70
N MET A 32 12.99 -7.94 -0.79
CA MET A 32 13.24 -7.04 0.33
C MET A 32 11.97 -6.26 0.69
N VAL A 33 11.30 -5.66 -0.30
CA VAL A 33 10.07 -4.89 -0.08
C VAL A 33 8.97 -5.78 0.51
N ARG A 34 8.77 -6.98 -0.02
CA ARG A 34 7.80 -7.96 0.53
C ARG A 34 8.10 -8.28 1.99
N HIS A 35 9.36 -8.53 2.31
CA HIS A 35 9.79 -8.84 3.67
C HIS A 35 9.51 -7.67 4.63
N MET A 36 9.77 -6.44 4.20
CA MET A 36 9.52 -5.23 4.98
C MET A 36 8.03 -5.05 5.28
N ILE A 37 7.16 -5.23 4.28
CA ILE A 37 5.71 -5.09 4.46
C ILE A 37 5.19 -6.19 5.40
N LEU A 38 5.58 -7.45 5.19
CA LEU A 38 5.18 -8.56 6.06
C LEU A 38 5.64 -8.37 7.50
N ASN A 39 6.84 -7.81 7.73
CA ASN A 39 7.32 -7.50 9.07
C ASN A 39 6.49 -6.39 9.73
N SER A 40 6.10 -5.35 8.98
CA SER A 40 5.20 -4.31 9.48
C SER A 40 3.84 -4.89 9.88
N LEU A 41 3.24 -5.72 9.02
CA LEU A 41 1.96 -6.40 9.31
C LEU A 41 2.08 -7.32 10.54
N ARG A 42 3.15 -8.10 10.65
CA ARG A 42 3.43 -8.94 11.82
C ARG A 42 3.51 -8.10 13.08
N MET A 43 4.21 -6.96 13.04
CA MET A 43 4.36 -6.06 14.17
C MET A 43 3.00 -5.47 14.61
N TYR A 44 2.20 -4.96 13.68
CA TYR A 44 0.86 -4.44 14.01
C TYR A 44 -0.03 -5.54 14.60
N ARG A 45 -0.09 -6.71 13.97
CA ARG A 45 -0.88 -7.83 14.46
C ARG A 45 -0.45 -8.26 15.86
N THR A 46 0.84 -8.50 16.09
CA THR A 46 1.34 -8.94 17.40
C THR A 46 1.02 -7.93 18.49
N ARG A 47 1.14 -6.63 18.18
CA ARG A 47 0.91 -5.55 19.17
C ARG A 47 -0.56 -5.38 19.53
N PHE A 48 -1.46 -5.52 18.56
CA PHE A 48 -2.84 -5.04 18.69
C PHE A 48 -3.89 -6.14 18.68
N LYS A 49 -3.53 -7.39 18.34
CA LYS A 49 -4.49 -8.47 18.14
C LYS A 49 -5.34 -8.80 19.38
N SER A 50 -4.74 -8.72 20.58
CA SER A 50 -5.47 -9.02 21.83
C SER A 50 -6.59 -8.03 22.10
N GLU A 51 -6.47 -6.79 21.62
CA GLU A 51 -7.43 -5.71 21.85
C GLU A 51 -8.41 -5.55 20.69
N PHE A 52 -7.90 -5.61 19.45
CA PHE A 52 -8.63 -5.22 18.25
C PHE A 52 -8.87 -6.37 17.26
N GLY A 53 -8.62 -7.63 17.64
CA GLY A 53 -8.88 -8.78 16.77
C GLY A 53 -7.89 -8.88 15.60
N GLU A 54 -8.37 -9.36 14.45
CA GLU A 54 -7.49 -9.62 13.29
C GLU A 54 -7.33 -8.42 12.33
N LEU A 55 -6.31 -8.52 11.49
CA LEU A 55 -6.01 -7.57 10.42
C LEU A 55 -7.08 -7.57 9.31
N VAL A 56 -7.35 -6.37 8.79
CA VAL A 56 -8.05 -6.13 7.53
C VAL A 56 -7.16 -5.25 6.67
N LEU A 57 -6.86 -5.72 5.46
CA LEU A 57 -5.99 -5.07 4.52
C LEU A 57 -6.82 -4.17 3.60
N CYS A 58 -6.72 -2.86 3.77
CA CYS A 58 -7.46 -1.86 2.99
C CYS A 58 -6.55 -1.30 1.90
N TYR A 59 -6.98 -1.38 0.64
CA TYR A 59 -6.22 -0.88 -0.51
C TYR A 59 -6.98 0.21 -1.26
N ASP A 60 -6.22 1.14 -1.81
CA ASP A 60 -6.70 2.07 -2.82
C ASP A 60 -7.14 1.28 -4.06
N SER A 61 -8.28 1.69 -4.62
CA SER A 61 -8.63 1.36 -5.99
C SER A 61 -7.73 2.10 -6.99
N LYS A 62 -7.63 1.56 -8.21
CA LYS A 62 -6.99 2.26 -9.33
C LYS A 62 -7.75 3.52 -9.74
N HIS A 63 -9.07 3.50 -9.59
CA HIS A 63 -9.96 4.64 -9.83
C HIS A 63 -10.23 5.38 -8.52
N TYR A 64 -10.28 6.71 -8.54
CA TYR A 64 -10.61 7.52 -7.36
C TYR A 64 -11.89 8.30 -7.66
N TRP A 65 -12.96 8.06 -6.92
CA TRP A 65 -14.26 8.72 -7.12
C TRP A 65 -14.13 10.25 -7.04
N ARG A 66 -13.20 10.78 -6.22
CA ARG A 66 -12.93 12.23 -6.12
C ARG A 66 -12.51 12.86 -7.44
N ARG A 67 -11.95 12.09 -8.39
CA ARG A 67 -11.61 12.58 -9.73
C ARG A 67 -12.82 12.79 -10.63
N ASP A 68 -13.93 12.10 -10.36
CA ASP A 68 -15.18 12.26 -11.09
C ASP A 68 -15.81 13.63 -10.80
N TYR A 69 -15.56 14.19 -9.60
CA TYR A 69 -16.03 15.51 -9.18
C TYR A 69 -14.97 16.61 -9.37
N PHE A 70 -13.70 16.31 -9.12
CA PHE A 70 -12.59 17.24 -9.29
C PHE A 70 -11.47 16.60 -10.11
N PRO A 71 -11.45 16.79 -11.44
CA PRO A 71 -10.50 16.10 -12.33
C PRO A 71 -9.01 16.32 -12.00
N GLN A 72 -8.67 17.43 -11.34
CA GLN A 72 -7.29 17.76 -10.92
C GLN A 72 -6.90 17.10 -9.57
N TYR A 73 -7.79 16.31 -8.96
CA TYR A 73 -7.52 15.63 -7.70
C TYR A 73 -6.26 14.74 -7.82
N LYS A 74 -5.29 15.01 -6.94
CA LYS A 74 -3.95 14.37 -6.90
C LYS A 74 -3.10 14.54 -8.17
N ALA A 75 -3.39 15.52 -9.03
CA ALA A 75 -2.57 15.77 -10.24
C ALA A 75 -1.09 16.04 -9.90
N SER A 76 -0.82 16.68 -8.76
CA SER A 76 0.53 16.93 -8.25
C SER A 76 1.36 15.65 -8.07
N ARG A 77 0.74 14.50 -7.71
CA ARG A 77 1.45 13.23 -7.57
C ARG A 77 2.09 12.80 -8.89
N LYS A 78 1.41 12.98 -10.03
CA LYS A 78 1.95 12.67 -11.36
C LYS A 78 3.16 13.57 -11.66
N THR A 79 3.07 14.86 -11.34
CA THR A 79 4.16 15.81 -11.53
C THR A 79 5.37 15.48 -10.66
N THR A 80 5.17 15.12 -9.39
CA THR A 80 6.26 14.72 -8.48
C THR A 80 6.99 13.49 -8.98
N ARG A 81 6.25 12.47 -9.46
CA ARG A 81 6.85 11.25 -10.03
C ARG A 81 7.72 11.55 -11.25
N LYS A 82 7.24 12.41 -12.15
CA LYS A 82 8.02 12.85 -13.34
C LYS A 82 9.32 13.57 -13.01
N LYS A 83 9.41 14.21 -11.85
CA LYS A 83 10.61 14.93 -11.40
C LYS A 83 11.56 14.07 -10.57
N SER A 84 11.16 12.84 -10.26
CA SER A 84 11.92 11.94 -9.39
C SER A 84 12.86 11.05 -10.21
N ASN A 85 14.02 10.72 -9.65
CA ASN A 85 14.98 9.79 -10.24
C ASN A 85 14.62 8.32 -10.01
N HIS A 86 13.52 8.01 -9.33
CA HIS A 86 13.08 6.64 -9.09
C HIS A 86 12.39 6.05 -10.31
N ASP A 87 12.58 4.76 -10.54
CA ASP A 87 11.89 4.00 -11.57
C ASP A 87 10.46 3.68 -11.10
N TRP A 88 9.54 4.62 -11.33
CA TRP A 88 8.15 4.49 -10.89
C TRP A 88 7.41 3.33 -11.53
N ASP A 89 7.79 2.92 -12.74
CA ASP A 89 7.17 1.79 -13.42
C ASP A 89 7.55 0.48 -12.71
N ALA A 90 8.84 0.28 -12.40
CA ALA A 90 9.30 -0.85 -11.60
C ALA A 90 8.69 -0.85 -10.17
N ILE A 91 8.51 0.34 -9.58
CA ILE A 91 7.84 0.47 -8.28
C ILE A 91 6.39 0.00 -8.34
N PHE A 92 5.61 0.42 -9.34
CA PHE A 92 4.23 -0.03 -9.47
C PHE A 92 4.13 -1.51 -9.80
N GLU A 93 5.05 -2.06 -10.59
CA GLU A 93 5.10 -3.49 -10.87
C GLU A 93 5.33 -4.30 -9.59
N CYS A 94 6.34 -3.93 -8.79
CA CYS A 94 6.64 -4.52 -7.49
C CYS A 94 5.42 -4.49 -6.55
N LEU A 95 4.80 -3.31 -6.39
CA LEU A 95 3.64 -3.12 -5.52
C LEU A 95 2.42 -3.94 -5.98
N ASN A 96 2.13 -3.97 -7.28
CA ASN A 96 1.00 -4.72 -7.83
C ASN A 96 1.20 -6.24 -7.65
N LYS A 97 2.42 -6.73 -7.84
CA LYS A 97 2.78 -8.13 -7.64
C LYS A 97 2.57 -8.55 -6.18
N ILE A 98 3.11 -7.78 -5.23
CA ILE A 98 2.95 -8.05 -3.79
C ILE A 98 1.48 -7.97 -3.38
N LYS A 99 0.73 -6.97 -3.86
CA LYS A 99 -0.71 -6.85 -3.60
C LYS A 99 -1.47 -8.10 -4.04
N LYS A 100 -1.19 -8.61 -5.25
CA LYS A 100 -1.79 -9.85 -5.77
C LYS A 100 -1.44 -11.04 -4.88
N GLU A 101 -0.16 -11.25 -4.60
CA GLU A 101 0.31 -12.32 -3.71
C GLU A 101 -0.38 -12.27 -2.34
N PHE A 102 -0.58 -11.08 -1.78
CA PHE A 102 -1.22 -10.93 -0.48
C PHE A 102 -2.72 -11.24 -0.53
N SER A 103 -3.41 -10.83 -1.59
CA SER A 103 -4.83 -11.15 -1.79
C SER A 103 -5.09 -12.64 -1.96
N GLU A 104 -4.13 -13.38 -2.53
CA GLU A 104 -4.27 -14.80 -2.83
C GLU A 104 -3.80 -15.71 -1.68
N ASN A 105 -2.82 -15.27 -0.89
CA ASN A 105 -2.09 -16.16 0.03
C ASN A 105 -2.20 -15.79 1.53
N LEU A 106 -2.56 -14.56 1.89
CA LEU A 106 -2.62 -14.18 3.31
C LEU A 106 -3.99 -14.51 3.92
N PRO A 107 -4.03 -14.98 5.18
CA PRO A 107 -5.27 -15.33 5.87
C PRO A 107 -5.99 -14.10 6.46
N TYR A 108 -5.95 -12.96 5.77
CA TYR A 108 -6.53 -11.70 6.22
C TYR A 108 -7.61 -11.25 5.25
N LYS A 109 -8.61 -10.53 5.76
CA LYS A 109 -9.60 -9.90 4.88
C LYS A 109 -8.89 -8.87 3.99
N PHE A 110 -9.14 -8.95 2.70
CA PHE A 110 -8.63 -8.03 1.70
C PHE A 110 -9.79 -7.18 1.17
N ILE A 111 -9.68 -5.85 1.26
CA ILE A 111 -10.71 -4.92 0.83
C ILE A 111 -10.12 -3.95 -0.20
N GLU A 112 -10.67 -4.00 -1.40
CA GLU A 112 -10.49 -3.02 -2.46
C GLU A 112 -11.86 -2.81 -3.11
N ILE A 113 -12.40 -1.60 -2.98
CA ILE A 113 -13.71 -1.25 -3.55
C ILE A 113 -13.48 -0.30 -4.71
N TYR A 114 -14.10 -0.57 -5.86
CA TYR A 114 -13.97 0.29 -7.04
C TYR A 114 -14.28 1.76 -6.71
N GLY A 115 -13.37 2.66 -7.07
CA GLY A 115 -13.51 4.10 -6.84
C GLY A 115 -13.10 4.56 -5.44
N ALA A 116 -13.10 3.68 -4.44
CA ALA A 116 -12.75 4.01 -3.06
C ALA A 116 -11.23 3.98 -2.84
N GLU A 117 -10.77 4.92 -2.02
CA GLU A 117 -9.42 4.95 -1.49
C GLU A 117 -9.34 4.22 -0.14
N ALA A 118 -8.14 3.89 0.34
CA ALA A 118 -8.02 3.18 1.63
C ALA A 118 -8.58 3.99 2.81
N ASP A 119 -8.48 5.32 2.76
CA ASP A 119 -9.08 6.22 3.75
C ASP A 119 -10.62 6.26 3.67
N ASP A 120 -11.22 6.07 2.50
CA ASP A 120 -12.67 5.89 2.34
C ASP A 120 -13.16 4.56 2.93
N ILE A 121 -12.32 3.51 2.90
CA ILE A 121 -12.63 2.20 3.49
C ILE A 121 -12.54 2.26 5.03
N ILE A 122 -11.64 3.10 5.55
CA ILE A 122 -11.34 3.21 6.98
C ILE A 122 -12.27 4.20 7.70
N GLY A 123 -12.58 5.34 7.06
CA GLY A 123 -13.38 6.43 7.63
C GLY A 123 -14.86 6.10 7.75
#